data_AF-A3UHI6-F1
#
_entry.id   AF-A3UHI6-F1
#
_cell.length_a   1.000
_cell.length_b   1.000
_cell.length_c   1.000
_cell.angle_alpha   90.00
_cell.angle_beta   90.00
_cell.angle_gamma   90.00
#
_symmetry.space_group_name_H-M   'P 1'
#
loop_
_entity.id
_entity.type
_entity.pdbx_description
1 polymer ?
#
loop_
_entity_poly.entity_id
_entity_poly.type
_entity_poly.pdbx_seq_one_letter_code
_entity_poly.pdbx_strand_id
1 'polypeptide(L)'
;MVRMRQEADRIGAVIIAPWFDRTHYRGYQKLLCRDGETRADLALIDMLEDASERFGVDTSRVYLSGFSGGGQFTHRFSMFHANRVIACVTCAAGWYTFPDATSPYPLGTAPESGPAGMSPHPQARKVPMHVFVGSRDDRVEPYLNMDDDVIAVQGVGRLMRAKRWVKAMRQDRKQHGGADVTLTRLKQLGHDFTKAMERNRLDARVVESFGLSSSKETIDA
;
A
#
# COMPACT_ATOMS: atom_id res chain seq x y z
N MET A 1 19.09 -10.96 -2.82
CA MET A 1 18.06 -11.98 -2.49
C MET A 1 16.71 -11.29 -2.34
N VAL A 2 15.71 -11.67 -3.14
CA VAL A 2 14.34 -11.13 -3.05
C VAL A 2 13.72 -11.60 -1.74
N ARG A 3 13.44 -10.68 -0.82
CA ARG A 3 13.01 -10.99 0.56
C ARG A 3 11.67 -11.73 0.67
N MET A 4 10.87 -11.72 -0.39
CA MET A 4 9.56 -12.41 -0.47
C MET A 4 9.65 -13.79 -1.14
N ARG A 5 10.81 -14.19 -1.68
CA ARG A 5 10.94 -15.38 -2.53
C ARG A 5 10.43 -16.66 -1.86
N GLN A 6 10.83 -16.90 -0.62
CA GLN A 6 10.44 -18.12 0.10
C GLN A 6 8.93 -18.27 0.22
N GLU A 7 8.22 -17.19 0.53
CA GLU A 7 6.76 -17.22 0.66
C GLU A 7 6.06 -17.29 -0.69
N ALA A 8 6.63 -16.67 -1.74
CA ALA A 8 6.12 -16.79 -3.10
C ALA A 8 6.25 -18.22 -3.63
N ASP A 9 7.42 -18.85 -3.46
CA ASP A 9 7.64 -20.26 -3.81
C ASP A 9 6.65 -21.16 -3.05
N ARG A 10 6.39 -20.89 -1.75
CA ARG A 10 5.46 -21.66 -0.91
C ARG A 10 4.01 -21.65 -1.40
N ILE A 11 3.57 -20.55 -2.01
CA ILE A 11 2.17 -20.38 -2.47
C ILE A 11 2.03 -20.45 -3.99
N GLY A 12 3.11 -20.71 -4.72
CA GLY A 12 3.10 -20.71 -6.18
C GLY A 12 2.81 -19.34 -6.79
N ALA A 13 3.23 -18.24 -6.13
CA ALA A 13 2.99 -16.88 -6.63
C ALA A 13 4.19 -16.32 -7.40
N VAL A 14 3.88 -15.42 -8.34
CA VAL A 14 4.89 -14.63 -9.05
C VAL A 14 5.11 -13.32 -8.32
N ILE A 15 6.38 -12.94 -8.13
CA ILE A 15 6.75 -11.64 -7.56
C ILE A 15 7.10 -10.69 -8.70
N ILE A 16 6.33 -9.60 -8.80
CA ILE A 16 6.70 -8.44 -9.61
C ILE A 16 7.19 -7.36 -8.65
N ALA A 17 8.41 -6.87 -8.88
CA ALA A 17 9.04 -5.82 -8.07
C ALA A 17 9.36 -4.61 -8.95
N PRO A 18 8.40 -3.69 -9.15
CA PRO A 18 8.59 -2.50 -9.97
C PRO A 18 9.75 -1.64 -9.47
N TRP A 19 10.64 -1.24 -10.38
CA TRP A 19 11.74 -0.34 -10.05
C TRP A 19 11.47 1.06 -10.57
N PHE A 20 11.09 1.95 -9.64
CA PHE A 20 10.96 3.38 -9.88
C PHE A 20 12.30 4.05 -9.59
N ASP A 21 13.05 4.40 -10.63
CA ASP A 21 14.35 5.03 -10.45
C ASP A 21 14.24 6.44 -9.84
N ARG A 22 15.29 6.87 -9.16
CA ARG A 22 15.30 8.14 -8.40
C ARG A 22 15.40 9.39 -9.28
N THR A 23 15.71 9.24 -10.57
CA THR A 23 15.86 10.37 -11.48
C THR A 23 14.50 10.73 -12.06
N HIS A 24 13.76 9.76 -12.60
CA HIS A 24 12.49 9.99 -13.28
C HIS A 24 11.28 9.95 -12.33
N TYR A 25 11.30 9.07 -11.32
CA TYR A 25 10.13 8.83 -10.48
C TYR A 25 10.23 9.46 -9.09
N ARG A 26 10.77 10.69 -9.01
CA ARG A 26 10.87 11.41 -7.74
C ARG A 26 9.47 11.72 -7.20
N GLY A 27 9.15 11.17 -6.03
CA GLY A 27 7.85 11.35 -5.42
C GLY A 27 6.80 10.34 -5.87
N TYR A 28 7.21 9.23 -6.52
CA TYR A 28 6.32 8.16 -7.01
C TYR A 28 5.23 7.78 -6.03
N GLN A 29 5.50 7.84 -4.71
CA GLN A 29 4.54 7.53 -3.66
C GLN A 29 3.25 8.36 -3.68
N LYS A 30 3.21 9.49 -4.40
CA LYS A 30 2.01 10.32 -4.63
C LYS A 30 1.29 9.99 -5.95
N LEU A 31 1.68 8.92 -6.65
CA LEU A 31 1.20 8.50 -7.98
C LEU A 31 1.55 9.49 -9.12
N LEU A 32 1.44 10.80 -8.88
CA LEU A 32 2.04 11.85 -9.71
C LEU A 32 3.39 12.26 -9.12
N CYS A 33 4.43 12.23 -9.95
CA CYS A 33 5.79 12.61 -9.54
C CYS A 33 5.94 14.12 -9.38
N ARG A 34 7.07 14.54 -8.82
CA ARG A 34 7.35 15.94 -8.45
C ARG A 34 7.50 16.88 -9.65
N ASP A 35 7.73 16.35 -10.84
CA ASP A 35 7.70 17.12 -12.08
C ASP A 35 6.29 17.58 -12.46
N GLY A 36 5.25 17.00 -11.84
CA GLY A 36 3.85 17.33 -12.11
C GLY A 36 3.28 16.65 -13.36
N GLU A 37 4.08 15.81 -14.03
CA GLU A 37 3.72 15.19 -15.31
C GLU A 37 3.85 13.67 -15.24
N THR A 38 4.91 13.15 -14.63
CA THR A 38 5.20 11.71 -14.65
C THR A 38 4.26 10.93 -13.75
N ARG A 39 3.47 10.05 -14.36
CA ARG A 39 2.46 9.20 -13.71
C ARG A 39 3.02 7.84 -13.32
N ALA A 40 3.51 7.73 -12.08
CA ALA A 40 4.04 6.49 -11.52
C ALA A 40 2.99 5.37 -11.39
N ASP A 41 1.71 5.73 -11.28
CA ASP A 41 0.62 4.77 -11.30
C ASP A 41 0.38 4.18 -12.69
N LEU A 42 0.43 4.99 -13.75
CA LEU A 42 0.38 4.49 -15.12
C LEU A 42 1.62 3.66 -15.46
N ALA A 43 2.80 4.09 -15.02
CA ALA A 43 4.02 3.30 -15.18
C ALA A 43 3.94 1.92 -14.48
N LEU A 44 3.27 1.81 -13.33
CA LEU A 44 3.01 0.50 -12.73
C LEU A 44 2.10 -0.35 -13.63
N ILE A 45 1.04 0.25 -14.17
CA ILE A 45 0.11 -0.44 -15.07
C ILE A 45 0.85 -0.97 -16.30
N ASP A 46 1.69 -0.15 -16.92
CA ASP A 46 2.51 -0.54 -18.08
C ASP A 46 3.47 -1.68 -17.74
N MET A 47 4.14 -1.62 -16.57
CA MET A 47 5.02 -2.70 -16.10
C MET A 47 4.28 -4.01 -15.83
N LEU A 48 3.04 -3.95 -15.36
CA LEU A 48 2.19 -5.13 -15.15
C LEU A 48 1.77 -5.75 -16.49
N GLU A 49 1.43 -4.91 -17.48
CA GLU A 49 1.06 -5.35 -18.81
C GLU A 49 2.26 -5.98 -19.54
N ASP A 50 3.42 -5.34 -19.51
CA ASP A 50 4.68 -5.90 -20.04
C ASP A 50 5.05 -7.24 -19.37
N ALA A 51 4.86 -7.36 -18.05
CA ALA A 51 5.09 -8.62 -17.34
C ALA A 51 4.10 -9.73 -17.76
N SER A 52 2.83 -9.38 -17.98
CA SER A 52 1.82 -10.33 -18.48
C SER A 52 2.20 -10.85 -19.86
N GLU A 53 2.58 -9.95 -20.77
CA GLU A 53 2.98 -10.31 -22.14
C GLU A 53 4.23 -11.19 -22.17
N ARG A 54 5.26 -10.86 -21.38
CA ARG A 54 6.54 -11.58 -21.39
C ARG A 54 6.51 -12.92 -20.69
N PHE A 55 5.74 -13.03 -19.61
CA PHE A 55 5.79 -14.19 -18.72
C PHE A 55 4.51 -15.03 -18.71
N GLY A 56 3.45 -14.59 -19.41
CA GLY A 56 2.18 -15.33 -19.50
C GLY A 56 1.42 -15.39 -18.17
N VAL A 57 1.61 -14.40 -17.31
CA VAL A 57 1.00 -14.33 -15.97
C VAL A 57 -0.14 -13.33 -15.95
N ASP A 58 -1.27 -13.65 -15.33
CA ASP A 58 -2.38 -12.71 -15.21
C ASP A 58 -2.04 -11.57 -14.24
N THR A 59 -1.91 -10.35 -14.77
CA THR A 59 -1.66 -9.12 -14.01
C THR A 59 -2.83 -8.13 -14.08
N SER A 60 -4.01 -8.58 -14.54
CA SER A 60 -5.20 -7.75 -14.62
C SER A 60 -5.59 -7.19 -13.25
N ARG A 61 -5.48 -8.03 -12.21
CA ARG A 61 -5.63 -7.66 -10.80
C ARG A 61 -4.53 -8.30 -9.98
N VAL A 62 -3.90 -7.51 -9.10
CA VAL A 62 -2.76 -7.97 -8.30
C VAL A 62 -2.99 -7.81 -6.80
N TYR A 63 -2.31 -8.65 -6.01
CA TYR A 63 -2.08 -8.39 -4.60
C TYR A 63 -0.95 -7.37 -4.46
N LEU A 64 -1.22 -6.23 -3.82
CA LEU A 64 -0.26 -5.11 -3.78
C LEU A 64 0.23 -4.89 -2.36
N SER A 65 1.56 -4.88 -2.18
CA SER A 65 2.20 -4.50 -0.91
C SER A 65 3.38 -3.56 -1.12
N GLY A 66 3.65 -2.72 -0.11
CA GLY A 66 4.78 -1.80 -0.12
C GLY A 66 5.18 -1.37 1.29
N PHE A 67 6.45 -1.02 1.44
CA PHE A 67 7.03 -0.55 2.70
C PHE A 67 7.39 0.95 2.63
N SER A 68 7.06 1.72 3.66
CA SER A 68 7.39 3.15 3.77
C SER A 68 6.84 4.00 2.61
N GLY A 69 7.69 4.52 1.71
CA GLY A 69 7.26 5.16 0.47
C GLY A 69 6.43 4.23 -0.42
N GLY A 70 6.75 2.94 -0.46
CA GLY A 70 5.94 1.94 -1.14
C GLY A 70 4.59 1.74 -0.48
N GLY A 71 4.50 1.79 0.86
CA GLY A 71 3.23 1.70 1.57
C GLY A 71 2.32 2.91 1.31
N GLN A 72 2.92 4.07 1.08
CA GLN A 72 2.20 5.25 0.60
C GLN A 72 1.67 5.04 -0.81
N PHE A 73 2.52 4.59 -1.74
CA PHE A 73 2.10 4.25 -3.10
C PHE A 73 0.95 3.25 -3.11
N THR A 74 1.11 2.13 -2.39
CA THR A 74 0.19 0.99 -2.39
C THR A 74 -1.24 1.37 -2.01
N HIS A 75 -1.45 2.12 -0.91
CA HIS A 75 -2.81 2.48 -0.50
C HIS A 75 -3.44 3.49 -1.48
N ARG A 76 -2.66 4.46 -1.98
CA ARG A 76 -3.12 5.45 -2.97
C ARG A 76 -3.50 4.77 -4.27
N PHE A 77 -2.63 3.93 -4.82
CA PHE A 77 -2.92 3.17 -6.04
C PHE A 77 -4.20 2.35 -5.87
N SER A 78 -4.38 1.70 -4.73
CA SER A 78 -5.60 0.93 -4.44
C SER A 78 -6.87 1.79 -4.33
N MET A 79 -6.75 3.07 -3.96
CA MET A 79 -7.86 4.01 -3.89
C MET A 79 -8.23 4.59 -5.26
N PHE A 80 -7.27 4.77 -6.17
CA PHE A 80 -7.49 5.37 -7.49
C PHE A 80 -7.63 4.34 -8.62
N HIS A 81 -7.11 3.12 -8.44
CA HIS A 81 -7.11 2.02 -9.42
C HIS A 81 -7.65 0.73 -8.79
N ALA A 82 -8.79 0.83 -8.09
CA ALA A 82 -9.35 -0.31 -7.35
C ALA A 82 -9.68 -1.52 -8.23
N ASN A 83 -9.95 -1.30 -9.52
CA ASN A 83 -10.14 -2.34 -10.53
C ASN A 83 -8.87 -3.17 -10.80
N ARG A 84 -7.67 -2.67 -10.45
CA ARG A 84 -6.37 -3.37 -10.63
C ARG A 84 -5.88 -4.08 -9.36
N VAL A 85 -6.61 -4.01 -8.24
CA VAL A 85 -6.15 -4.51 -6.95
C VAL A 85 -7.10 -5.56 -6.39
N ILE A 86 -6.56 -6.73 -5.99
CA ILE A 86 -7.31 -7.77 -5.28
C ILE A 86 -7.38 -7.42 -3.80
N ALA A 87 -6.23 -7.18 -3.17
CA ALA A 87 -6.09 -6.73 -1.79
C ALA A 87 -4.81 -5.90 -1.62
N CYS A 88 -4.81 -5.04 -0.61
CA CYS A 88 -3.76 -4.05 -0.37
C CYS A 88 -3.15 -4.23 1.03
N VAL A 89 -1.83 -4.42 1.12
CA VAL A 89 -1.10 -4.48 2.39
C VAL A 89 -0.07 -3.37 2.45
N THR A 90 -0.32 -2.34 3.27
CA THR A 90 0.59 -1.22 3.46
C THR A 90 1.42 -1.39 4.72
N CYS A 91 2.75 -1.25 4.60
CA CYS A 91 3.69 -1.45 5.69
C CYS A 91 4.41 -0.14 6.02
N ALA A 92 4.28 0.33 7.26
CA ALA A 92 5.00 1.48 7.81
C ALA A 92 4.97 2.72 6.90
N ALA A 93 3.83 3.04 6.29
CA ALA A 93 3.69 4.22 5.45
C ALA A 93 3.97 5.50 6.27
N GLY A 94 4.68 6.45 5.65
CA GLY A 94 5.08 7.70 6.30
C GLY A 94 3.90 8.61 6.66
N TRP A 95 2.83 8.58 5.86
CA TRP A 95 1.57 9.31 6.02
C TRP A 95 0.55 8.74 5.01
N TYR A 96 -0.71 9.13 5.11
CA TYR A 96 -1.81 8.50 4.39
C TYR A 96 -2.71 9.52 3.71
N THR A 97 -3.38 9.09 2.65
CA THR A 97 -4.51 9.80 2.06
C THR A 97 -5.78 9.36 2.77
N PHE A 98 -6.43 10.27 3.51
CA PHE A 98 -7.62 9.96 4.30
C PHE A 98 -8.87 9.84 3.41
N PRO A 99 -9.86 9.00 3.77
CA PRO A 99 -11.13 8.90 3.06
C PRO A 99 -12.02 10.11 3.39
N ASP A 100 -11.55 11.30 3.03
CA ASP A 100 -12.19 12.59 3.30
C ASP A 100 -12.40 13.33 1.99
N ALA A 101 -13.66 13.41 1.53
CA ALA A 101 -14.02 14.08 0.29
C ALA A 101 -13.97 15.62 0.36
N THR A 102 -13.68 16.20 1.53
CA THR A 102 -13.56 17.66 1.70
C THR A 102 -12.12 18.16 1.61
N SER A 103 -11.15 17.28 1.83
CA SER A 103 -9.72 17.62 1.74
C SER A 103 -9.13 17.19 0.39
N PRO A 104 -8.35 18.05 -0.29
CA PRO A 104 -7.71 17.70 -1.55
C PRO A 104 -6.66 16.60 -1.39
N TYR A 105 -6.47 15.81 -2.44
CA TYR A 105 -5.35 14.90 -2.56
C TYR A 105 -4.02 15.67 -2.53
N PRO A 106 -2.96 15.16 -1.87
CA PRO A 106 -2.82 13.82 -1.28
C PRO A 106 -3.26 13.68 0.19
N LEU A 107 -3.78 14.73 0.83
CA LEU A 107 -4.22 14.65 2.23
C LEU A 107 -5.55 13.89 2.36
N GLY A 108 -6.50 14.17 1.46
CA GLY A 108 -7.80 13.54 1.38
C GLY A 108 -8.17 13.03 -0.01
N THR A 109 -9.46 12.80 -0.22
CA THR A 109 -10.06 12.19 -1.41
C THR A 109 -11.10 13.11 -2.06
N ALA A 110 -10.94 14.43 -1.99
CA ALA A 110 -11.82 15.33 -2.72
C ALA A 110 -11.87 14.95 -4.22
N PRO A 111 -13.07 14.95 -4.85
CA PRO A 111 -13.20 14.68 -6.28
C PRO A 111 -12.26 15.56 -7.10
N GLU A 112 -11.75 15.01 -8.20
CA GLU A 112 -10.91 15.71 -9.19
C GLU A 112 -9.63 16.34 -8.65
N SER A 113 -9.25 16.07 -7.40
CA SER A 113 -8.02 16.59 -6.79
C SER A 113 -6.81 15.66 -6.96
N GLY A 114 -7.03 14.43 -7.41
CA GLY A 114 -6.03 13.38 -7.52
C GLY A 114 -5.00 13.57 -8.65
N PRO A 115 -4.16 12.55 -8.91
CA PRO A 115 -3.15 12.58 -9.96
C PRO A 115 -3.76 12.96 -11.32
N ALA A 116 -3.29 14.07 -11.89
CA ALA A 116 -3.83 14.65 -13.13
C ALA A 116 -5.37 14.80 -13.15
N GLY A 117 -5.97 15.26 -12.05
CA GLY A 117 -7.40 15.53 -11.97
C GLY A 117 -8.27 14.30 -11.73
N MET A 118 -7.69 13.16 -11.37
CA MET A 118 -8.47 11.96 -11.08
C MET A 118 -9.32 12.11 -9.81
N SER A 119 -10.51 11.50 -9.83
CA SER A 119 -11.28 11.19 -8.64
C SER A 119 -10.92 9.80 -8.09
N PRO A 120 -11.12 9.53 -6.78
CA PRO A 120 -11.00 8.18 -6.25
C PRO A 120 -11.90 7.19 -7.00
N HIS A 121 -11.45 5.95 -7.16
CA HIS A 121 -12.21 4.95 -7.89
C HIS A 121 -13.54 4.64 -7.16
N PRO A 122 -14.69 4.52 -7.86
CA PRO A 122 -15.98 4.24 -7.23
C PRO A 122 -16.01 2.97 -6.37
N GLN A 123 -15.16 2.00 -6.71
CA GLN A 123 -15.02 0.73 -5.99
C GLN A 123 -13.90 0.72 -4.94
N ALA A 124 -13.25 1.86 -4.62
CA ALA A 124 -12.15 1.92 -3.66
C ALA A 124 -12.48 1.29 -2.30
N ARG A 125 -13.73 1.45 -1.82
CA ARG A 125 -14.20 0.85 -0.55
C ARG A 125 -14.26 -0.68 -0.58
N LYS A 126 -14.34 -1.29 -1.77
CA LYS A 126 -14.41 -2.75 -1.94
C LYS A 126 -13.05 -3.42 -1.81
N VAL A 127 -11.93 -2.69 -1.88
CA VAL A 127 -10.58 -3.26 -1.77
C VAL A 127 -10.26 -3.57 -0.30
N PRO A 128 -10.04 -4.84 0.09
CA PRO A 128 -9.59 -5.19 1.43
C PRO A 128 -8.22 -4.58 1.71
N MET A 129 -8.03 -4.04 2.93
CA MET A 129 -6.77 -3.39 3.30
C MET A 129 -6.24 -3.87 4.65
N HIS A 130 -4.94 -4.15 4.71
CA HIS A 130 -4.22 -4.42 5.95
C HIS A 130 -3.07 -3.43 6.13
N VAL A 131 -2.84 -2.99 7.37
CA VAL A 131 -1.74 -2.11 7.74
C VAL A 131 -0.81 -2.81 8.71
N PHE A 132 0.47 -2.90 8.38
CA PHE A 132 1.53 -3.23 9.33
C PHE A 132 2.30 -1.98 9.74
N VAL A 133 2.60 -1.83 11.03
CA VAL A 133 3.48 -0.75 11.50
C VAL A 133 4.25 -1.20 12.74
N GLY A 134 5.49 -0.75 12.90
CA GLY A 134 6.29 -1.05 14.08
C GLY A 134 5.64 -0.51 15.35
N SER A 135 5.66 -1.27 16.44
CA SER A 135 5.10 -0.85 17.73
C SER A 135 5.89 0.29 18.39
N ARG A 136 7.07 0.63 17.85
CA ARG A 136 7.98 1.73 18.25
C ARG A 136 8.32 2.64 17.06
N ASP A 137 7.55 2.58 15.96
CA ASP A 137 7.72 3.45 14.78
C ASP A 137 6.93 4.76 14.98
N ASP A 138 7.28 5.50 16.04
CA ASP A 138 6.61 6.74 16.45
C ASP A 138 7.56 7.96 16.50
N ARG A 139 8.84 7.76 16.19
CA ARG A 139 9.83 8.83 16.18
C ARG A 139 9.66 9.74 14.98
N VAL A 140 9.95 11.02 15.18
CA VAL A 140 10.13 11.97 14.08
C VAL A 140 11.44 11.65 13.37
N GLU A 141 11.38 11.50 12.05
CA GLU A 141 12.54 11.28 11.20
C GLU A 141 12.59 12.34 10.09
N PRO A 142 13.78 12.69 9.56
CA PRO A 142 13.93 13.79 8.59
C PRO A 142 13.11 13.66 7.31
N TYR A 143 12.70 12.45 6.95
CA TYR A 143 11.98 12.11 5.72
C TYR A 143 10.47 11.93 5.93
N LEU A 144 9.96 12.16 7.15
CA LEU A 144 8.52 12.25 7.37
C LEU A 144 7.98 13.59 6.89
N ASN A 145 6.79 13.57 6.28
CA ASN A 145 6.06 14.80 6.05
C ASN A 145 5.66 15.39 7.42
N MET A 146 6.11 16.61 7.70
CA MET A 146 5.86 17.35 8.93
C MET A 146 5.11 18.67 8.67
N ASP A 147 4.42 18.77 7.53
CA ASP A 147 3.52 19.87 7.22
C ASP A 147 2.41 19.94 8.30
N ASP A 148 2.02 21.16 8.68
CA ASP A 148 1.12 21.40 9.82
C ASP A 148 -0.25 20.72 9.65
N ASP A 149 -0.78 20.71 8.43
CA ASP A 149 -2.03 20.04 8.05
C ASP A 149 -1.96 18.52 8.22
N VAL A 150 -0.84 17.91 7.81
CA VAL A 150 -0.57 16.48 7.99
C VAL A 150 -0.45 16.15 9.47
N ILE A 151 0.24 16.97 10.26
CA ILE A 151 0.38 16.76 11.71
C ILE A 151 -0.99 16.91 12.39
N ALA A 152 -1.77 17.92 12.04
CA ALA A 152 -3.09 18.16 12.62
C ALA A 152 -4.01 16.94 12.45
N VAL A 153 -4.09 16.41 11.22
CA VAL A 153 -4.97 15.28 10.90
C VAL A 153 -4.38 13.95 11.39
N GLN A 154 -3.11 13.68 11.07
CA GLN A 154 -2.55 12.33 11.18
C GLN A 154 -1.66 12.13 12.41
N GLY A 155 -1.23 13.22 13.03
CA GLY A 155 -0.35 13.22 14.19
C GLY A 155 1.12 12.98 13.85
N VAL A 156 1.91 12.82 14.91
CA VAL A 156 3.37 12.69 14.84
C VAL A 156 3.76 11.22 14.83
N GLY A 157 4.60 10.83 13.87
CA GLY A 157 5.14 9.47 13.75
C GLY A 157 4.20 8.45 13.07
N ARG A 158 4.77 7.39 12.49
CA ARG A 158 4.02 6.46 11.62
C ARG A 158 2.97 5.63 12.36
N LEU A 159 3.25 5.23 13.60
CA LEU A 159 2.33 4.46 14.42
C LEU A 159 1.04 5.24 14.71
N MET A 160 1.15 6.52 15.03
CA MET A 160 -0.01 7.38 15.26
C MET A 160 -0.81 7.55 13.95
N ARG A 161 -0.12 7.86 12.86
CA ARG A 161 -0.71 8.04 11.52
C ARG A 161 -1.47 6.80 11.07
N ALA A 162 -0.86 5.61 11.20
CA ALA A 162 -1.48 4.32 10.87
C ALA A 162 -2.76 4.07 11.68
N LYS A 163 -2.72 4.31 13.00
CA LYS A 163 -3.91 4.16 13.87
C LYS A 163 -5.04 5.10 13.47
N ARG A 164 -4.73 6.38 13.24
CA ARG A 164 -5.73 7.39 12.86
C ARG A 164 -6.34 7.09 11.50
N TRP A 165 -5.51 6.72 10.52
CA TRP A 165 -5.97 6.37 9.18
C TRP A 165 -6.86 5.13 9.19
N VAL A 166 -6.46 4.05 9.87
CA VAL A 166 -7.29 2.83 9.98
C VAL A 166 -8.62 3.11 10.68
N LYS A 167 -8.63 3.97 11.70
CA LYS A 167 -9.88 4.42 12.35
C LYS A 167 -10.78 5.15 11.36
N ALA A 168 -10.24 6.11 10.59
CA ALA A 168 -11.00 6.86 9.59
C ALA A 168 -11.55 5.95 8.48
N MET A 169 -10.72 5.05 7.94
CA MET A 169 -11.13 4.08 6.92
C MET A 169 -12.23 3.13 7.41
N ARG A 170 -12.14 2.62 8.64
CA ARG A 170 -13.19 1.78 9.22
C ARG A 170 -14.51 2.54 9.39
N GLN A 171 -14.44 3.80 9.82
CA GLN A 171 -15.61 4.64 9.97
C GLN A 171 -16.28 4.91 8.62
N ASP A 172 -15.50 5.29 7.60
CA ASP A 172 -15.99 5.49 6.24
C ASP A 172 -16.66 4.23 5.67
N ARG A 173 -16.01 3.07 5.80
CA ARG A 173 -16.57 1.81 5.28
C ARG A 173 -17.76 1.29 6.07
N LYS A 174 -17.85 1.57 7.37
CA LYS A 174 -19.06 1.28 8.17
C LYS A 174 -20.25 2.12 7.68
N GLN A 175 -20.02 3.38 7.32
CA GLN A 175 -21.07 4.29 6.87
C GLN A 175 -21.55 4.00 5.45
N HIS A 176 -20.64 3.67 4.54
CA HIS A 176 -20.93 3.57 3.10
C HIS A 176 -20.93 2.13 2.56
N GLY A 177 -20.60 1.14 3.40
CA GLY A 177 -20.33 -0.23 2.98
C GLY A 177 -18.94 -0.37 2.35
N GLY A 178 -18.26 -1.49 2.62
CA GLY A 178 -16.93 -1.76 2.09
C GLY A 178 -16.30 -3.00 2.73
N ALA A 179 -15.15 -3.39 2.20
CA ALA A 179 -14.35 -4.48 2.75
C ALA A 179 -13.68 -4.07 4.08
N ASP A 180 -13.16 -5.03 4.84
CA ASP A 180 -12.48 -4.71 6.09
C ASP A 180 -11.16 -3.95 5.91
N VAL A 181 -10.84 -3.14 6.92
CA VAL A 181 -9.54 -2.50 7.09
C VAL A 181 -8.96 -2.92 8.44
N THR A 182 -7.76 -3.46 8.44
CA THR A 182 -7.14 -4.04 9.64
C THR A 182 -5.76 -3.47 9.91
N LEU A 183 -5.30 -3.57 11.17
CA LEU A 183 -4.04 -3.02 11.64
C LEU A 183 -3.34 -4.02 12.55
N THR A 184 -2.10 -4.35 12.22
CA THR A 184 -1.21 -5.14 13.07
C THR A 184 0.02 -4.33 13.46
N ARG A 185 0.33 -4.32 14.75
CA ARG A 185 1.57 -3.73 15.28
C ARG A 185 2.66 -4.79 15.36
N LEU A 186 3.77 -4.56 14.67
CA LEU A 186 4.94 -5.43 14.70
C LEU A 186 5.71 -5.21 16.01
N LYS A 187 5.95 -6.28 16.77
CA LYS A 187 6.42 -6.18 18.16
C LYS A 187 7.86 -5.67 18.20
N GLN A 188 8.11 -4.72 19.11
CA GLN A 188 9.43 -4.16 19.43
C GLN A 188 10.18 -3.58 18.22
N LEU A 189 9.46 -3.16 17.19
CA LEU A 189 10.02 -2.71 15.92
C LEU A 189 9.86 -1.19 15.74
N GLY A 190 10.93 -0.50 15.34
CA GLY A 190 10.90 0.88 14.84
C GLY A 190 10.72 0.93 13.31
N HIS A 191 11.31 1.91 12.63
CA HIS A 191 11.29 1.99 11.16
C HIS A 191 12.44 1.21 10.52
N ASP A 192 12.35 -0.13 10.48
CA ASP A 192 13.45 -0.98 10.00
C ASP A 192 12.91 -2.17 9.18
N PHE A 193 13.11 -2.12 7.86
CA PHE A 193 12.63 -3.15 6.94
C PHE A 193 13.29 -4.50 7.17
N THR A 194 14.61 -4.52 7.38
CA THR A 194 15.38 -5.76 7.59
C THR A 194 14.90 -6.47 8.85
N LYS A 195 14.75 -5.74 9.96
CA LYS A 195 14.21 -6.31 11.21
C LYS A 195 12.74 -6.69 11.10
N ALA A 196 11.95 -5.98 10.27
CA ALA A 196 10.57 -6.38 10.00
C ALA A 196 10.51 -7.76 9.35
N MET A 197 11.35 -7.98 8.34
CA MET A 197 11.48 -9.27 7.66
C MET A 197 12.00 -10.36 8.59
N GLU A 198 13.17 -10.14 9.21
CA GLU A 198 13.86 -11.19 9.96
C GLU A 198 13.21 -11.55 11.29
N ARG A 199 12.74 -10.54 12.05
CA ARG A 199 12.26 -10.75 13.44
C ARG A 199 10.76 -10.87 13.55
N ASN A 200 10.03 -10.25 12.61
CA ASN A 200 8.58 -10.25 12.62
C ASN A 200 7.98 -11.08 11.49
N ARG A 201 8.79 -11.69 10.60
CA ARG A 201 8.33 -12.47 9.45
C ARG A 201 7.32 -11.69 8.62
N LEU A 202 7.66 -10.44 8.30
CA LEU A 202 6.76 -9.54 7.58
C LEU A 202 6.34 -10.13 6.22
N ASP A 203 7.24 -10.84 5.55
CA ASP A 203 6.98 -11.63 4.34
C ASP A 203 5.78 -12.57 4.51
N ALA A 204 5.82 -13.47 5.50
CA ALA A 204 4.76 -14.43 5.75
C ALA A 204 3.45 -13.73 6.14
N ARG A 205 3.54 -12.71 7.00
CA ARG A 205 2.37 -11.93 7.45
C ARG A 205 1.67 -11.19 6.32
N VAL A 206 2.42 -10.68 5.34
CA VAL A 206 1.86 -10.04 4.15
C VAL A 206 1.06 -11.05 3.34
N VAL A 207 1.62 -12.24 3.08
CA VAL A 207 0.94 -13.31 2.36
C VAL A 207 -0.30 -13.81 3.10
N GLU A 208 -0.20 -14.03 4.41
CA GLU A 208 -1.35 -14.38 5.26
C GLU A 208 -2.46 -13.32 5.20
N SER A 209 -2.10 -12.02 5.18
CA SER A 209 -3.06 -10.92 5.09
C SER A 209 -3.78 -10.84 3.74
N PHE A 210 -3.20 -11.43 2.70
CA PHE A 210 -3.87 -11.60 1.41
C PHE A 210 -4.84 -12.80 1.39
N GLY A 211 -4.88 -13.61 2.45
CA GLY A 211 -5.67 -14.85 2.49
C GLY A 211 -5.08 -15.96 1.63
N LEU A 212 -3.82 -15.84 1.22
CA LEU A 212 -3.14 -16.82 0.40
C LEU A 212 -2.54 -17.92 1.28
N SER A 213 -2.90 -19.17 1.01
CA SER A 213 -2.32 -20.35 1.62
C SER A 213 -1.84 -21.31 0.53
N SER A 214 -0.93 -22.23 0.87
CA SER A 214 -0.53 -23.27 -0.06
C SER A 214 -1.76 -24.09 -0.42
N SER A 215 -2.05 -24.29 -1.71
CA SER A 215 -2.93 -25.35 -2.15
C SER A 215 -2.38 -26.65 -1.56
N LYS A 216 -3.12 -27.26 -0.63
CA LYS A 216 -2.92 -28.69 -0.41
C LYS A 216 -3.27 -29.32 -1.75
N GLU A 217 -2.29 -29.90 -2.42
CA GLU A 217 -2.58 -30.94 -3.38
C GLU A 217 -3.38 -32.00 -2.61
N THR A 218 -4.68 -32.04 -2.84
CA THR A 218 -5.44 -33.27 -2.67
C THR A 218 -4.87 -34.22 -3.71
N ILE A 219 -3.82 -34.95 -3.32
CA ILE A 219 -3.48 -36.20 -3.98
C ILE A 219 -4.57 -37.16 -3.53
N ASP A 220 -5.68 -37.17 -4.26
CA ASP A 220 -6.59 -38.30 -4.25
C ASP A 220 -5.81 -39.47 -4.88
N ALA A 221 -5.49 -40.45 -4.03
CA ALA A 221 -5.02 -41.77 -4.40
C ALA A 221 -6.19 -42.75 -4.34
#